data_AF-A0A940UTJ6-F1
#
_entry.id   AF-A0A940UTJ6-F1
#
_cell.length_a   1.000
_cell.length_b   1.000
_cell.length_c   1.000
_cell.angle_alpha   90.00
_cell.angle_beta   90.00
_cell.angle_gamma   90.00
#
_symmetry.space_group_name_H-M   'P 1'
#
loop_
_entity.id
_entity.type
_entity.pdbx_description
1 polymer ?
#
loop_
_entity_poly.entity_id
_entity_poly.type
_entity_poly.pdbx_seq_one_letter_code
_entity_poly.pdbx_strand_id
1 'polypeptide(L)'
;MPGKKGFWIKAGMVFFIGLIGIFRPDVLASFFTFPLSSPVKVYHILWALVIFILLKRMIPRFNKKISSRKIFGGFYDEADGISPKRGEQMRRIKAMADRGALKSAFYWSLLLADMALWRMVGMFNDTWIYITVLFFVFMDQFCVSVFCPFKWLAKSKCCSTCRINNWGYIMAFSPLVFIPAFWTWSIVAISIIVVIQWEYLYHRHPQRFFETHNTALMCRNCVVECTGKRKLH
;
A
#
# COMPACT_ATOMS: atom_id res chain seq x y z
N MET A 1 8.26 12.82 -4.26
CA MET A 1 8.35 11.97 -3.04
C MET A 1 8.35 12.91 -1.83
N PRO A 2 7.84 12.54 -0.63
CA PRO A 2 8.12 13.37 0.53
C PRO A 2 9.64 13.46 0.67
N GLY A 3 10.20 14.66 0.72
CA GLY A 3 11.64 14.83 0.92
C GLY A 3 12.09 14.14 2.21
N LYS A 4 13.39 13.83 2.34
CA LYS A 4 13.95 13.13 3.52
C LYS A 4 13.40 13.68 4.85
N LYS A 5 13.24 15.01 4.98
CA LYS A 5 12.62 15.68 6.14
C LYS A 5 11.19 15.17 6.44
N GLY A 6 10.32 15.08 5.43
CA GLY A 6 8.94 14.62 5.60
C GLY A 6 8.82 13.14 5.93
N PHE A 7 9.80 12.31 5.55
CA PHE A 7 9.86 10.92 5.99
C PHE A 7 10.23 10.83 7.49
N TRP A 8 11.28 11.53 7.92
CA TRP A 8 11.72 11.51 9.32
C TRP A 8 10.66 12.06 10.29
N ILE A 9 9.92 13.10 9.89
CA ILE A 9 8.78 13.60 10.67
C ILE A 9 7.74 12.49 10.87
N LYS A 10 7.35 11.81 9.79
CA LYS A 10 6.36 10.72 9.88
C LYS A 10 6.87 9.53 10.70
N ALA A 11 8.14 9.18 10.57
CA ALA A 11 8.77 8.14 11.37
C ALA A 11 8.77 8.49 12.85
N GLY A 12 9.16 9.72 13.20
CA GLY A 12 9.11 10.23 14.57
C GLY A 12 7.69 10.23 15.14
N MET A 13 6.70 10.64 14.35
CA MET A 13 5.29 10.58 14.77
C MET A 13 4.81 9.15 15.06
N VAL A 14 5.09 8.20 14.16
CA VAL A 14 4.68 6.80 14.36
C VAL A 14 5.38 6.19 15.56
N PHE A 15 6.68 6.46 15.73
CA PHE A 15 7.44 6.00 16.88
C PHE A 15 6.87 6.58 18.19
N PHE A 16 6.61 7.88 18.24
CA PHE A 16 6.05 8.54 19.42
C PHE A 16 4.64 8.04 19.76
N ILE A 17 3.75 7.94 18.77
CA ILE A 17 2.40 7.38 18.95
C ILE A 17 2.49 5.91 19.39
N GLY A 18 3.41 5.13 18.82
CA GLY A 18 3.66 3.74 19.21
C GLY A 18 4.13 3.62 20.66
N LEU A 19 5.03 4.49 21.11
CA LEU A 19 5.46 4.55 22.51
C LEU A 19 4.29 4.89 23.45
N ILE A 20 3.46 5.87 23.10
CA ILE A 20 2.24 6.15 23.87
C ILE A 20 1.32 4.93 23.87
N GLY A 21 1.18 4.21 22.75
CA GLY A 21 0.36 2.98 22.67
C GLY A 21 0.84 1.87 23.59
N ILE A 22 2.15 1.73 23.75
CA ILE A 22 2.76 0.70 24.60
C ILE A 22 2.69 1.09 26.08
N PHE A 23 3.06 2.32 26.42
CA PHE A 23 3.23 2.74 27.81
C PHE A 23 1.97 3.37 28.42
N ARG A 24 1.11 3.97 27.60
CA ARG A 24 -0.09 4.73 28.00
C ARG A 24 -1.27 4.52 27.03
N PRO A 25 -1.74 3.25 26.89
CA PRO A 25 -2.85 2.93 25.98
C PRO A 25 -4.15 3.66 26.35
N ASP A 26 -4.32 4.04 27.62
CA ASP A 26 -5.42 4.84 28.15
C ASP A 26 -5.53 6.20 27.44
N VAL A 27 -4.39 6.90 27.26
CA VAL A 27 -4.34 8.22 26.62
C VAL A 27 -4.81 8.15 25.17
N LEU A 28 -4.40 7.11 24.45
CA LEU A 28 -4.85 6.87 23.08
C LEU A 28 -6.34 6.55 23.03
N ALA A 29 -6.82 5.65 23.89
CA ALA A 29 -8.23 5.31 23.96
C ALA A 29 -9.10 6.55 24.24
N SER A 30 -8.69 7.39 25.19
CA SER A 30 -9.36 8.65 25.51
C SER A 30 -9.37 9.62 24.32
N PHE A 31 -8.25 9.76 23.60
CA PHE A 31 -8.20 10.60 22.40
C PHE A 31 -9.14 10.11 21.30
N PHE A 32 -9.11 8.81 20.97
CA PHE A 32 -9.95 8.24 19.90
C PHE A 32 -11.45 8.30 20.22
N THR A 33 -11.81 8.14 21.50
CA THR A 33 -13.20 8.16 21.95
C THR A 33 -13.71 9.53 22.34
N PHE A 34 -12.84 10.56 22.31
CA PHE A 34 -13.19 11.92 22.67
C PHE A 34 -14.40 12.41 21.85
N PRO A 35 -15.47 12.90 22.50
CA PRO A 35 -16.64 13.43 21.82
C PRO A 35 -16.32 14.82 21.25
N LEU A 36 -16.53 15.03 19.94
CA LEU A 36 -16.47 16.39 19.36
C LEU A 36 -17.85 17.06 19.41
N SER A 37 -18.86 16.32 19.00
CA SER A 37 -20.27 16.71 19.06
C SER A 37 -21.10 15.44 19.25
N SER A 38 -22.28 15.48 19.86
CA SER A 38 -23.13 14.29 19.90
C SER A 38 -23.73 14.06 18.50
N PRO A 39 -23.58 12.90 17.82
CA PRO A 39 -22.96 11.61 18.19
C PRO A 39 -21.52 11.36 17.67
N VAL A 40 -20.85 12.37 17.14
CA VAL A 40 -19.51 12.30 16.50
C VAL A 40 -18.35 12.30 17.52
N LYS A 41 -17.63 11.18 17.54
CA LYS A 41 -16.33 10.99 18.22
C LYS A 41 -15.14 11.12 17.26
N VAL A 42 -13.93 11.34 17.78
CA VAL A 42 -12.69 11.49 16.98
C VAL A 42 -12.49 10.34 15.99
N TYR A 43 -12.73 9.08 16.39
CA TYR A 43 -12.55 7.95 15.49
C TYR A 43 -13.44 8.01 14.24
N HIS A 44 -14.60 8.67 14.28
CA HIS A 44 -15.48 8.83 13.10
C HIS A 44 -14.82 9.73 12.05
N ILE A 45 -14.14 10.78 12.50
CA ILE A 45 -13.39 11.69 11.62
C ILE A 45 -12.21 10.94 11.00
N LEU A 46 -11.46 10.20 11.82
CA LEU A 46 -10.34 9.40 11.34
C LEU A 46 -10.79 8.30 10.37
N TRP A 47 -11.91 7.64 10.65
CA TRP A 47 -12.55 6.70 9.75
C TRP A 47 -12.89 7.38 8.42
N ALA A 48 -13.60 8.51 8.44
CA ALA A 48 -14.01 9.23 7.24
C ALA A 48 -12.78 9.67 6.41
N LEU A 49 -11.69 10.08 7.07
CA LEU A 49 -10.42 10.40 6.42
C LEU A 49 -9.79 9.17 5.74
N VAL A 50 -9.78 8.01 6.39
CA VAL A 50 -9.27 6.76 5.79
C VAL A 50 -10.12 6.35 4.59
N ILE A 51 -11.45 6.37 4.72
CA ILE A 51 -12.38 6.09 3.63
C ILE A 51 -12.13 7.05 2.46
N PHE A 52 -12.01 8.36 2.74
CA PHE A 52 -11.70 9.36 1.73
C PHE A 52 -10.36 9.08 1.03
N ILE A 53 -9.31 8.69 1.76
CA ILE A 53 -8.01 8.32 1.19
C ILE A 53 -8.13 7.11 0.26
N LEU A 54 -8.91 6.09 0.64
CA LEU A 54 -9.15 4.90 -0.17
C LEU A 54 -9.93 5.25 -1.45
N LEU A 55 -11.02 6.01 -1.33
CA LEU A 55 -11.85 6.45 -2.47
C LEU A 55 -11.07 7.35 -3.43
N LYS A 56 -10.25 8.26 -2.90
CA LYS A 56 -9.38 9.14 -3.68
C LYS A 56 -8.45 8.35 -4.60
N ARG A 57 -8.04 7.14 -4.21
CA ARG A 57 -7.17 6.27 -5.02
C ARG A 57 -7.88 5.73 -6.26
N MET A 58 -9.20 5.55 -6.21
CA MET A 58 -10.01 5.10 -7.34
C MET A 58 -10.22 6.19 -8.40
N ILE A 59 -9.92 7.46 -8.08
CA ILE A 59 -10.18 8.61 -8.94
C ILE A 59 -8.87 9.11 -9.58
N PRO A 60 -8.78 9.22 -10.92
CA PRO A 60 -7.54 9.60 -11.62
C PRO A 60 -6.99 10.97 -11.21
N ARG A 61 -7.86 11.98 -11.10
CA ARG A 61 -7.49 13.40 -10.86
C ARG A 61 -6.67 13.61 -9.59
N PHE A 62 -6.84 12.73 -8.60
CA PHE A 62 -6.25 12.89 -7.29
C PHE A 62 -4.92 12.14 -7.10
N ASN A 63 -4.53 11.31 -8.06
CA ASN A 63 -3.35 10.47 -7.98
C ASN A 63 -2.14 11.17 -8.63
N LYS A 64 -1.25 11.73 -7.80
CA LYS A 64 -0.01 12.39 -8.29
C LYS A 64 1.16 11.41 -8.48
N LYS A 65 1.18 10.28 -7.76
CA LYS A 65 2.28 9.30 -7.82
C LYS A 65 2.16 8.45 -9.09
N ILE A 66 3.29 8.22 -9.78
CA ILE A 66 3.33 7.38 -10.98
C ILE A 66 2.84 5.95 -10.72
N SER A 67 3.17 5.40 -9.55
CA SER A 67 2.72 4.08 -9.09
C SER A 67 1.20 3.94 -9.03
N SER A 68 0.48 5.04 -8.78
CA SER A 68 -0.99 5.07 -8.69
C SER A 68 -1.64 5.51 -9.99
N ARG A 69 -0.91 6.17 -10.90
CA ARG A 69 -1.43 6.64 -12.20
C ARG A 69 -1.48 5.55 -13.26
N LYS A 70 -0.61 4.53 -13.16
CA LYS A 70 -0.51 3.41 -14.14
C LYS A 70 -1.81 2.65 -14.39
N ILE A 71 -2.78 2.75 -13.47
CA ILE A 71 -4.09 2.11 -13.63
C ILE A 71 -4.98 2.83 -14.65
N PHE A 72 -4.79 4.13 -14.84
CA PHE A 72 -5.66 4.95 -15.69
C PHE A 72 -5.07 5.08 -17.10
N GLY A 73 -5.90 4.83 -18.10
CA GLY A 73 -5.49 4.87 -19.51
C GLY A 73 -4.95 6.24 -19.96
N GLY A 74 -5.46 7.34 -19.40
CA GLY A 74 -4.99 8.69 -19.74
C GLY A 74 -3.54 9.01 -19.34
N PHE A 75 -2.88 8.12 -18.59
CA PHE A 75 -1.45 8.22 -18.25
C PHE A 75 -0.63 7.08 -18.87
N TYR A 76 -1.20 6.31 -19.79
CA TYR A 76 -0.47 5.36 -20.61
C TYR A 76 0.18 6.11 -21.76
N ASP A 77 1.49 5.96 -21.89
CA ASP A 77 2.27 6.50 -22.99
C ASP A 77 2.96 5.32 -23.68
N GLU A 78 2.56 5.05 -24.92
CA GLU A 78 2.94 3.83 -25.63
C GLU A 78 4.39 3.89 -26.11
N ALA A 79 5.13 2.79 -25.94
CA ALA A 79 6.52 2.72 -26.35
C ALA A 79 6.67 2.48 -27.86
N ASP A 80 7.48 3.32 -28.52
CA ASP A 80 7.81 3.16 -29.93
C ASP A 80 8.48 1.82 -30.25
N GLY A 81 8.12 1.25 -31.40
CA GLY A 81 8.77 0.05 -31.94
C GLY A 81 8.50 -1.21 -31.12
N ILE A 82 7.23 -1.50 -30.83
CA ILE A 82 6.81 -2.74 -30.16
C ILE A 82 7.08 -3.94 -31.08
N SER A 83 8.22 -4.60 -30.86
CA SER A 83 8.54 -5.83 -31.56
C SER A 83 7.90 -7.06 -30.88
N PRO A 84 7.67 -8.17 -31.61
CA PRO A 84 7.21 -9.42 -31.02
C PRO A 84 8.08 -9.90 -29.84
N LYS A 85 9.39 -9.64 -29.90
CA LYS A 85 10.35 -9.92 -28.83
C LYS A 85 10.04 -9.14 -27.55
N ARG A 86 9.64 -7.86 -27.64
CA ARG A 86 9.21 -7.07 -26.47
C ARG A 86 7.91 -7.59 -25.87
N GLY A 87 6.98 -8.07 -26.70
CA GLY A 87 5.75 -8.73 -26.25
C GLY A 87 6.02 -10.00 -25.44
N GLU A 88 6.94 -10.85 -25.90
CA GLU A 88 7.40 -12.02 -25.14
C GLU A 88 8.09 -11.64 -23.83
N GLN A 89 8.96 -10.64 -23.86
CA GLN A 89 9.63 -10.14 -22.67
C GLN A 89 8.61 -9.67 -21.61
N MET A 90 7.57 -8.93 -22.02
CA MET A 90 6.49 -8.51 -21.12
C MET A 90 5.80 -9.72 -20.49
N ARG A 91 5.43 -10.74 -21.29
CA ARG A 91 4.78 -11.95 -20.77
C ARG A 91 5.66 -12.66 -19.73
N ARG A 92 6.97 -12.76 -19.96
CA ARG A 92 7.93 -13.33 -19.01
C ARG A 92 8.02 -12.52 -17.71
N ILE A 93 8.12 -11.19 -17.81
CA ILE A 93 8.16 -10.29 -16.64
C ILE A 93 6.85 -10.37 -15.86
N LYS A 94 5.71 -10.38 -16.54
CA LYS A 94 4.39 -10.57 -15.93
C LYS A 94 4.32 -11.87 -15.13
N ALA A 95 4.73 -13.00 -15.71
CA ALA A 95 4.74 -14.29 -15.02
C ALA A 95 5.65 -14.31 -13.79
N MET A 96 6.77 -13.58 -13.81
CA MET A 96 7.62 -13.40 -12.62
C MET A 96 6.95 -12.54 -11.55
N ALA A 97 6.33 -11.43 -11.95
CA ALA A 97 5.60 -10.54 -11.06
C ALA A 97 4.40 -11.25 -10.41
N ASP A 98 3.71 -12.11 -11.16
CA ASP A 98 2.58 -12.89 -10.68
C ASP A 98 3.00 -13.92 -9.63
N ARG A 99 4.11 -14.63 -9.86
CA ARG A 99 4.70 -15.54 -8.87
C ARG A 99 5.15 -14.80 -7.62
N GLY A 100 5.75 -13.61 -7.77
CA GLY A 100 6.15 -12.77 -6.64
C GLY A 100 4.97 -12.30 -5.80
N ALA A 101 3.86 -11.91 -6.44
CA ALA A 101 2.64 -11.54 -5.76
C ALA A 101 1.98 -12.73 -5.06
N LEU A 102 1.95 -13.92 -5.69
CA LEU A 102 1.42 -15.13 -5.06
C LEU A 102 2.22 -15.50 -3.79
N LYS A 103 3.56 -15.46 -3.86
CA LYS A 103 4.40 -15.67 -2.68
C LYS A 103 4.11 -14.65 -1.58
N SER A 104 3.94 -13.39 -1.95
CA SER A 104 3.65 -12.32 -0.98
C SER A 104 2.26 -12.46 -0.37
N ALA A 105 1.25 -12.88 -1.14
CA ALA A 105 -0.08 -13.23 -0.64
C ALA A 105 0.01 -14.38 0.36
N PHE A 106 0.76 -15.43 0.03
CA PHE A 106 0.95 -16.59 0.91
C PHE A 106 1.58 -16.19 2.25
N TYR A 107 2.69 -15.46 2.25
CA TYR A 107 3.31 -14.99 3.50
C TYR A 107 2.41 -14.03 4.27
N TRP A 108 1.62 -13.21 3.58
CA TRP A 108 0.67 -12.32 4.24
C TRP A 108 -0.48 -13.10 4.91
N SER A 109 -1.00 -14.14 4.24
CA SER A 109 -2.00 -15.02 4.83
C SER A 109 -1.47 -15.78 6.04
N LEU A 110 -0.20 -16.21 6.02
CA LEU A 110 0.45 -16.80 7.20
C LEU A 110 0.53 -15.80 8.36
N LEU A 111 0.88 -14.54 8.08
CA LEU A 111 0.92 -13.49 9.09
C LEU A 111 -0.46 -13.20 9.68
N LEU A 112 -1.52 -13.17 8.86
CA LEU A 112 -2.89 -13.01 9.36
C LEU A 112 -3.35 -14.22 10.16
N ALA A 113 -2.97 -15.44 9.76
CA ALA A 113 -3.26 -16.65 10.51
C ALA A 113 -2.58 -16.65 11.89
N ASP A 114 -1.32 -16.21 11.96
CA ASP A 114 -0.61 -16.02 13.22
C ASP A 114 -1.32 -14.99 14.11
N MET A 115 -1.68 -13.81 13.57
CA MET A 115 -2.47 -12.82 14.31
C MET A 115 -3.80 -13.36 14.82
N ALA A 116 -4.49 -14.17 14.01
CA ALA A 116 -5.73 -14.83 14.42
C ALA A 116 -5.48 -15.78 15.60
N LEU A 117 -4.38 -16.55 15.58
CA LEU A 117 -3.98 -17.40 16.70
C LEU A 117 -3.74 -16.60 17.98
N TRP A 118 -2.96 -15.51 17.90
CA TRP A 118 -2.72 -14.64 19.07
C TRP A 118 -4.00 -13.96 19.57
N ARG A 119 -4.98 -13.69 18.69
CA ARG A 119 -6.30 -13.17 19.07
C ARG A 119 -7.12 -14.22 19.82
N MET A 120 -7.08 -15.49 19.39
CA MET A 120 -7.78 -16.61 20.05
C MET A 120 -7.22 -16.89 21.45
N VAL A 121 -5.90 -16.76 21.63
CA VAL A 121 -5.23 -16.91 22.95
C VAL A 121 -5.47 -15.69 23.85
N GLY A 122 -6.09 -14.62 23.34
CA GLY A 122 -6.46 -13.43 24.12
C GLY A 122 -5.33 -12.42 24.32
N MET A 123 -4.13 -12.69 23.82
CA MET A 123 -2.97 -11.79 23.95
C MET A 123 -3.03 -10.62 22.97
N PHE A 124 -3.65 -10.80 21.80
CA PHE A 124 -3.77 -9.77 20.77
C PHE A 124 -5.09 -8.98 20.88
N ASN A 125 -5.18 -8.07 21.84
CA ASN A 125 -6.36 -7.25 22.04
C ASN A 125 -6.54 -6.16 20.95
N ASP A 126 -7.68 -5.45 20.98
CA ASP A 126 -8.03 -4.42 19.99
C ASP A 126 -6.97 -3.29 19.91
N THR A 127 -6.37 -2.91 21.03
CA THR A 127 -5.29 -1.90 21.07
C THR A 127 -4.09 -2.36 20.26
N TRP A 128 -3.65 -3.62 20.43
CA TRP A 128 -2.54 -4.19 19.66
C TRP A 128 -2.86 -4.29 18.17
N ILE A 129 -4.11 -4.58 17.80
CA ILE A 129 -4.55 -4.55 16.41
C ILE A 129 -4.41 -3.14 15.81
N TYR A 130 -4.87 -2.09 16.51
CA TYR A 130 -4.73 -0.72 16.02
C TYR A 130 -3.26 -0.27 15.89
N ILE A 131 -2.41 -0.61 16.87
CA ILE A 131 -0.96 -0.35 16.81
C ILE A 131 -0.34 -1.05 15.59
N THR A 132 -0.72 -2.31 15.35
CA THR A 132 -0.25 -3.10 14.21
C THR A 132 -0.65 -2.46 12.88
N VAL A 133 -1.88 -1.98 12.75
CA VAL A 133 -2.35 -1.27 11.54
C VAL A 133 -1.55 0.01 11.32
N LEU A 134 -1.33 0.82 12.36
CA LEU A 134 -0.50 2.02 12.27
C LEU A 134 0.93 1.69 11.83
N PHE A 135 1.51 0.63 12.39
CA PHE A 135 2.81 0.12 12.01
C PHE A 135 2.84 -0.32 10.54
N PHE A 136 1.83 -1.04 10.06
CA PHE A 136 1.78 -1.45 8.65
C PHE A 136 1.58 -0.30 7.68
N VAL A 137 0.77 0.70 8.02
CA VAL A 137 0.64 1.94 7.22
C VAL A 137 1.99 2.66 7.14
N PHE A 138 2.72 2.73 8.25
CA PHE A 138 4.07 3.27 8.26
C PHE A 138 5.03 2.45 7.39
N MET A 139 4.97 1.13 7.49
CA MET A 139 5.85 0.23 6.73
C MET A 139 5.58 0.28 5.23
N ASP A 140 4.34 0.42 4.78
CA ASP A 140 4.03 0.67 3.37
C ASP A 140 4.71 1.95 2.87
N GLN A 141 4.60 3.03 3.65
CA GLN A 141 5.20 4.31 3.30
C GLN A 141 6.74 4.27 3.36
N PHE A 142 7.31 3.51 4.29
CA PHE A 142 8.75 3.22 4.37
C PHE A 142 9.23 2.45 3.13
N CYS A 143 8.49 1.41 2.72
CA CYS A 143 8.80 0.61 1.54
C CYS A 143 8.90 1.44 0.26
N VAL A 144 8.01 2.43 0.11
CA VAL A 144 8.00 3.30 -1.06
C VAL A 144 9.09 4.38 -1.01
N SER A 145 9.56 4.76 0.19
CA SER A 145 10.43 5.93 0.37
C SER A 145 11.89 5.60 0.66
N VAL A 146 12.17 4.47 1.32
CA VAL A 146 13.51 4.11 1.82
C VAL A 146 13.95 2.77 1.23
N PHE A 147 13.30 1.69 1.64
CA PHE A 147 13.69 0.33 1.28
C PHE A 147 12.50 -0.62 1.33
N CYS A 148 12.31 -1.43 0.29
CA CYS A 148 11.22 -2.40 0.19
C CYS A 148 11.74 -3.84 0.14
N PRO A 149 11.43 -4.68 1.13
CA PRO A 149 11.81 -6.09 1.11
C PRO A 149 11.09 -6.88 0.00
N PHE A 150 9.87 -6.48 -0.36
CA PHE A 150 9.11 -7.12 -1.44
C PHE A 150 9.76 -6.96 -2.83
N LYS A 151 10.72 -6.06 -2.99
CA LYS A 151 11.51 -5.93 -4.22
C LYS A 151 12.22 -7.25 -4.56
N TRP A 152 12.73 -7.96 -3.56
CA TRP A 152 13.44 -9.22 -3.74
C TRP A 152 12.48 -10.36 -4.12
N LEU A 153 11.28 -10.38 -3.55
CA LEU A 153 10.24 -11.36 -3.87
C LEU A 153 9.64 -11.15 -5.27
N ALA A 154 9.43 -9.89 -5.67
CA ALA A 154 8.85 -9.54 -6.97
C ALA A 154 9.89 -9.35 -8.09
N LYS A 155 11.20 -9.44 -7.79
CA LYS A 155 12.33 -9.15 -8.70
C LYS A 155 12.14 -7.87 -9.53
N SER A 156 11.49 -6.86 -8.94
CA SER A 156 11.19 -5.59 -9.61
C SER A 156 12.37 -4.62 -9.47
N LYS A 157 12.52 -3.70 -10.43
CA LYS A 157 13.58 -2.68 -10.36
C LYS A 157 13.23 -1.60 -9.32
N CYS A 158 11.94 -1.21 -9.28
CA CYS A 158 11.41 -0.13 -8.43
C CYS A 158 10.06 -0.54 -7.82
N CYS A 159 9.72 0.00 -6.64
CA CYS A 159 8.39 -0.21 -6.03
C CYS A 159 7.25 0.28 -6.93
N SER A 160 7.48 1.34 -7.73
CA SER A 160 6.51 1.86 -8.69
C SER A 160 6.10 0.85 -9.77
N THR A 161 7.03 -0.01 -10.18
CA THR A 161 6.80 -1.08 -11.17
C THR A 161 6.43 -2.42 -10.53
N CYS A 162 6.46 -2.51 -9.19
CA CYS A 162 6.02 -3.70 -8.47
C CYS A 162 4.49 -3.87 -8.54
N ARG A 163 4.05 -5.14 -8.64
CA ARG A 163 2.63 -5.56 -8.61
C ARG A 163 2.01 -5.25 -7.24
N ILE A 164 2.70 -5.63 -6.17
CA ILE A 164 2.22 -5.59 -4.78
C ILE A 164 2.14 -4.16 -4.22
N ASN A 165 2.75 -3.17 -4.87
CA ASN A 165 2.69 -1.78 -4.39
C ASN A 165 1.27 -1.21 -4.28
N ASN A 166 0.28 -1.81 -4.95
CA ASN A 166 -1.12 -1.41 -4.79
C ASN A 166 -1.89 -2.22 -3.73
N TRP A 167 -1.32 -3.31 -3.23
CA TRP A 167 -1.89 -4.09 -2.14
C TRP A 167 -1.62 -3.47 -0.76
N GLY A 168 -0.77 -2.43 -0.67
CA GLY A 168 -0.35 -1.83 0.60
C GLY A 168 -1.50 -1.51 1.56
N TYR A 169 -2.66 -1.05 1.07
CA TYR A 169 -3.81 -0.76 1.93
C TYR A 169 -4.56 -2.00 2.39
N ILE A 170 -4.80 -3.00 1.54
CA ILE A 170 -5.44 -4.24 2.02
C ILE A 170 -4.53 -4.94 3.02
N MET A 171 -3.21 -4.94 2.77
CA MET A 171 -2.24 -5.50 3.69
C MET A 171 -2.30 -4.71 5.01
N ALA A 172 -2.13 -3.39 4.98
CA ALA A 172 -2.13 -2.59 6.20
C ALA A 172 -3.43 -2.65 7.01
N PHE A 173 -4.60 -2.72 6.37
CA PHE A 173 -5.90 -2.72 7.05
C PHE A 173 -6.47 -4.11 7.30
N SER A 174 -5.93 -5.19 6.71
CA SER A 174 -6.44 -6.55 6.91
C SER A 174 -6.51 -7.02 8.38
N PRO A 175 -5.64 -6.60 9.33
CA PRO A 175 -5.80 -6.96 10.73
C PRO A 175 -7.11 -6.44 11.36
N LEU A 176 -7.73 -5.40 10.79
CA LEU A 176 -9.01 -4.87 11.28
C LEU A 176 -10.18 -5.85 11.13
N VAL A 177 -10.02 -6.94 10.36
CA VAL A 177 -11.03 -8.00 10.25
C VAL A 177 -11.35 -8.63 11.62
N PHE A 178 -10.39 -8.63 12.54
CA PHE A 178 -10.53 -9.23 13.88
C PHE A 178 -11.32 -8.37 14.87
N ILE A 179 -11.67 -7.14 14.51
CA ILE A 179 -12.50 -6.25 15.34
C ILE A 179 -13.89 -6.17 14.68
N PRO A 180 -14.93 -6.80 15.26
CA PRO A 180 -16.27 -6.83 14.68
C PRO A 180 -16.99 -5.50 14.90
N ALA A 181 -16.72 -4.51 14.05
CA ALA A 181 -17.38 -3.22 14.07
C ALA A 181 -17.62 -2.70 12.64
N PHE A 182 -18.68 -1.92 12.46
CA PHE A 182 -19.00 -1.30 11.17
C PHE A 182 -17.82 -0.45 10.64
N TRP A 183 -17.17 0.32 11.52
CA TRP A 183 -16.08 1.22 11.17
C TRP A 183 -14.83 0.48 10.66
N THR A 184 -14.50 -0.66 11.26
CA THR A 184 -13.34 -1.47 10.89
C THR A 184 -13.61 -2.28 9.63
N TRP A 185 -14.76 -2.95 9.56
CA TRP A 185 -15.14 -3.78 8.41
C TRP A 185 -15.39 -2.96 7.14
N SER A 186 -15.93 -1.74 7.25
CA SER A 186 -16.08 -0.86 6.09
C SER A 186 -14.72 -0.45 5.48
N ILE A 187 -13.70 -0.20 6.30
CA ILE A 187 -12.34 0.07 5.81
C ILE A 187 -11.79 -1.15 5.06
N VAL A 188 -11.94 -2.34 5.65
CA VAL A 188 -11.51 -3.61 5.02
C VAL A 188 -12.24 -3.80 3.68
N ALA A 189 -13.57 -3.66 3.67
CA ALA A 189 -14.37 -3.81 2.46
C ALA A 189 -13.95 -2.87 1.32
N ILE A 190 -13.75 -1.58 1.60
CA ILE A 190 -13.28 -0.63 0.58
C ILE A 190 -11.86 -0.97 0.13
N SER A 191 -10.97 -1.38 1.04
CA SER A 191 -9.61 -1.79 0.67
C SER A 191 -9.60 -3.01 -0.26
N ILE A 192 -10.53 -3.96 -0.09
CA ILE A 192 -10.76 -5.08 -1.00
C ILE A 192 -11.22 -4.58 -2.37
N ILE A 193 -12.21 -3.68 -2.43
CA ILE A 193 -12.71 -3.09 -3.69
C ILE A 193 -11.58 -2.42 -4.48
N VAL A 194 -10.72 -1.64 -3.80
CA VAL A 194 -9.56 -0.98 -4.42
C VAL A 194 -8.59 -1.99 -5.03
N VAL A 195 -8.36 -3.12 -4.37
CA VAL A 195 -7.48 -4.17 -4.88
C VAL A 195 -8.13 -4.94 -6.03
N ILE A 196 -9.41 -5.26 -5.95
CA ILE A 196 -10.14 -5.92 -7.04
C ILE A 196 -10.12 -5.06 -8.31
N GLN A 197 -10.41 -3.75 -8.19
CA GLN A 197 -10.34 -2.82 -9.32
C GLN A 197 -8.93 -2.83 -9.94
N TRP A 198 -7.90 -2.82 -9.09
CA TRP A 198 -6.52 -2.83 -9.53
C TRP A 198 -6.13 -4.12 -10.25
N GLU A 199 -6.49 -5.27 -9.70
CA GLU A 199 -6.23 -6.59 -10.29
C GLU A 199 -6.96 -6.72 -11.63
N TYR A 200 -8.23 -6.29 -11.69
CA TYR A 200 -8.98 -6.25 -12.94
C TYR A 200 -8.25 -5.46 -14.03
N LEU A 201 -7.80 -4.24 -13.71
CA LEU A 201 -7.07 -3.39 -14.68
C LEU A 201 -5.70 -3.96 -15.05
N TYR A 202 -5.01 -4.60 -14.12
CA TYR A 202 -3.73 -5.27 -14.37
C TYR A 202 -3.89 -6.44 -15.36
N HIS A 203 -4.95 -7.23 -15.23
CA HIS A 203 -5.25 -8.33 -16.13
C HIS A 203 -5.81 -7.87 -17.48
N ARG A 204 -6.67 -6.84 -17.50
CA ARG A 204 -7.30 -6.31 -18.72
C ARG A 204 -6.32 -5.49 -19.58
N HIS A 205 -5.41 -4.75 -18.95
CA HIS A 205 -4.48 -3.83 -19.62
C HIS A 205 -3.04 -3.96 -19.12
N PRO A 206 -2.40 -5.14 -19.25
CA PRO A 206 -1.06 -5.38 -18.73
C PRO A 206 -0.02 -4.39 -19.27
N GLN A 207 -0.16 -3.93 -20.52
CA GLN A 207 0.74 -2.97 -21.18
C GLN A 207 0.94 -1.68 -20.37
N ARG A 208 -0.07 -1.25 -19.59
CA ARG A 208 0.02 -0.03 -18.77
C ARG A 208 0.97 -0.19 -17.57
N PHE A 209 1.21 -1.42 -17.14
CA PHE A 209 1.91 -1.73 -15.89
C PHE A 209 3.39 -2.09 -16.08
N PHE A 210 3.85 -2.25 -17.32
CA PHE A 210 5.23 -2.66 -17.63
C PHE A 210 5.98 -1.62 -18.45
N GLU A 211 7.23 -1.37 -18.07
CA GLU A 211 8.16 -0.45 -18.77
C GLU A 211 8.48 -0.86 -20.21
N THR A 212 8.16 -2.10 -20.60
CA THR A 212 8.37 -2.59 -21.97
C THR A 212 7.42 -1.96 -22.99
N HIS A 213 6.25 -1.51 -22.54
CA HIS A 213 5.18 -0.96 -23.39
C HIS A 213 4.71 0.42 -22.92
N ASN A 214 4.99 0.81 -21.67
CA ASN A 214 4.68 2.12 -21.13
C ASN A 214 5.96 2.95 -20.90
N THR A 215 6.20 3.95 -21.75
CA THR A 215 7.36 4.85 -21.66
C THR A 215 7.37 5.66 -20.37
N ALA A 216 6.22 5.97 -19.79
CA ALA A 216 6.12 6.71 -18.54
C ALA A 216 6.81 5.96 -17.40
N LEU A 217 6.85 4.61 -17.45
CA LEU A 217 7.49 3.76 -16.45
C LEU A 217 8.99 3.56 -16.68
N MET A 218 9.53 4.01 -17.82
CA MET A 218 10.95 3.85 -18.13
C MET A 218 11.81 4.79 -17.29
N CYS A 219 12.98 4.30 -16.85
CA CYS A 219 13.90 5.06 -16.01
C CYS A 219 14.35 6.39 -16.67
N ARG A 220 14.45 6.44 -18.01
CA ARG A 220 14.78 7.66 -18.76
C ARG A 220 13.78 8.81 -18.58
N ASN A 221 12.53 8.48 -18.26
CA ASN A 221 11.44 9.45 -18.09
C ASN A 221 11.13 9.69 -16.60
N CYS A 222 11.97 9.19 -15.68
CA CYS A 222 11.77 9.37 -14.25
C CYS A 222 12.19 10.77 -13.82
N VAL A 223 11.21 11.60 -13.44
CA VAL A 223 11.42 12.96 -12.89
C VAL A 223 11.84 12.97 -11.40
N VAL A 224 12.16 11.82 -10.83
CA VAL A 224 12.47 11.65 -9.40
C VAL A 224 13.70 10.77 -9.22
N GLU A 225 14.58 11.17 -8.30
CA GLU A 225 15.77 10.41 -7.92
C GLU A 225 15.39 8.97 -7.57
N CYS A 226 15.95 8.03 -8.31
CA CYS A 226 15.83 6.62 -8.02
C CYS A 226 16.70 6.29 -6.80
N THR A 227 16.11 5.70 -5.77
CA THR A 227 16.82 5.18 -4.58
C THR A 227 17.72 3.98 -4.88
N GLY A 228 17.77 3.52 -6.14
CA GLY A 228 18.64 2.44 -6.59
C GLY A 228 19.93 2.97 -7.22
N LYS A 229 21.08 2.38 -6.84
CA LYS A 229 22.36 2.56 -7.53
C LYS A 229 22.24 2.11 -8.99
N ARG A 230 22.02 3.04 -9.91
CA ARG A 230 22.48 2.89 -11.30
C ARG A 230 22.88 4.27 -11.82
N LYS A 231 24.21 4.50 -11.84
CA LYS A 231 24.79 5.51 -12.73
C LYS A 231 24.35 5.13 -14.15
N LEU A 232 23.68 6.05 -14.83
CA LEU A 232 23.58 6.02 -16.28
C LEU A 232 25.01 6.18 -16.80
N HIS A 233 25.55 5.11 -17.37
CA HIS A 233 26.62 5.22 -18.38
C HIS A 233 25.93 5.19 -19.74
#